data_AF-A0AA48M9V2-F1
#
_entry.id   AF-A0AA48M9V2-F1
#
_cell.length_a   1.000
_cell.length_b   1.000
_cell.length_c   1.000
_cell.angle_alpha   90.00
_cell.angle_beta   90.00
_cell.angle_gamma   90.00
#
_symmetry.space_group_name_H-M   'P 1'
#
loop_
_entity.id
_entity.type
_entity.pdbx_description
1 polymer ?
#
loop_
_entity_poly.entity_id
_entity_poly.type
_entity_poly.pdbx_seq_one_letter_code
_entity_poly.pdbx_strand_id
1 'polypeptide(L)'
;MKPGSGSACADAVPIPAGAFLTDKNVEMSICPFFCTGKGAFCLAADVCTIYPRERNERLMRIQPSAMIDRLPTQFFASLVAKVNKAIAAGHDVINLGQGNPDLPTPPHIVEELQVHAARPVHHKYPPFSGRVELKRAVAHWYKQEFDVDLDPEEEVAILFGSKTGLVEICQVLLNPGDVALVPDPGYPDYWSGVAIADGRMVMMPLRAANGFLPDYGELAREDLDKAKLMFLNYPNNPTAVNAPYEFFEETVRFARKHEIVVCHDFAYGAISFDGKKPVSFLQVPGAKEVGVEFYTLSKTYNMAGWRVGAMVGNRELVRLINLIQDHYFCSLFGAIQMAAVRALTDSQQCVRELVAVYESRRNALFSNLHRIGWEAAPSQGSFFTWLPVPKGFTSAEFADLLLEKAHVAVAPGVGFGPTGEGYVRAALLASEERLAEAVARIERLGIFSPCN
;
A
#
# COMPACT_ATOMS: atom_id res chain seq x y z
N MET A 1 50.45 -35.16 -28.33
CA MET A 1 50.10 -36.17 -29.35
C MET A 1 48.60 -36.43 -29.28
N LYS A 2 47.86 -36.15 -30.36
CA LYS A 2 46.54 -36.76 -30.67
C LYS A 2 46.79 -38.24 -31.10
N PRO A 3 45.77 -39.07 -31.41
CA PRO A 3 44.39 -39.23 -30.89
C PRO A 3 43.97 -40.73 -30.81
N GLY A 4 42.67 -40.98 -30.56
CA GLY A 4 41.90 -42.13 -31.09
C GLY A 4 41.42 -43.14 -30.03
N SER A 5 40.30 -43.85 -30.15
CA SER A 5 39.17 -43.87 -31.11
C SER A 5 38.26 -45.06 -30.72
N GLY A 6 36.93 -44.91 -30.83
CA GLY A 6 35.93 -46.01 -30.89
C GLY A 6 35.65 -46.71 -29.55
N SER A 7 34.50 -47.35 -29.28
CA SER A 7 33.30 -47.73 -30.04
C SER A 7 32.19 -48.10 -29.02
N ALA A 8 30.95 -47.65 -29.19
CA ALA A 8 29.77 -48.43 -29.62
C ALA A 8 28.95 -49.14 -28.51
N CYS A 9 27.63 -49.06 -28.68
CA CYS A 9 26.51 -49.38 -27.78
C CYS A 9 26.25 -50.86 -27.50
N ALA A 10 25.60 -51.14 -26.35
CA ALA A 10 24.64 -52.22 -26.03
C ALA A 10 24.42 -52.17 -24.49
N ASP A 11 23.26 -52.34 -23.84
CA ASP A 11 21.87 -52.61 -24.18
C ASP A 11 21.05 -52.19 -22.94
N ALA A 12 19.79 -51.80 -23.15
CA ALA A 12 18.85 -51.52 -22.07
C ALA A 12 18.21 -52.82 -21.54
N VAL A 13 18.01 -52.93 -20.22
CA VAL A 13 17.03 -53.85 -19.62
C VAL A 13 16.22 -53.08 -18.57
N PRO A 14 14.87 -53.11 -18.62
CA PRO A 14 14.00 -52.33 -17.74
C PRO A 14 13.76 -53.04 -16.40
N ILE A 15 13.63 -52.27 -15.32
CA ILE A 15 13.20 -52.80 -14.00
C ILE A 15 11.75 -52.33 -13.75
N PRO A 16 10.86 -53.21 -13.24
CA PRO A 16 9.40 -53.01 -13.31
C PRO A 16 8.88 -52.01 -12.29
N ALA A 17 7.79 -51.34 -12.65
CA ALA A 17 6.95 -50.60 -11.72
C ALA A 17 6.06 -51.56 -10.91
N GLY A 18 6.03 -51.37 -9.59
CA GLY A 18 4.87 -51.72 -8.76
C GLY A 18 5.14 -52.64 -7.57
N ALA A 19 5.25 -52.05 -6.38
CA ALA A 19 4.56 -52.51 -5.19
C ALA A 19 4.46 -51.33 -4.21
N PHE A 20 3.31 -50.66 -4.20
CA PHE A 20 2.91 -49.77 -3.13
C PHE A 20 2.75 -50.60 -1.85
N LEU A 21 3.36 -50.15 -0.74
CA LEU A 21 2.75 -50.24 0.58
C LEU A 21 3.34 -49.15 1.48
N THR A 22 2.40 -48.36 1.95
CA THR A 22 2.42 -47.23 2.88
C THR A 22 3.30 -47.44 4.11
N ASP A 23 4.31 -46.58 4.30
CA ASP A 23 4.40 -45.80 5.54
C ASP A 23 5.33 -44.60 5.36
N LYS A 24 4.79 -43.39 5.59
CA LYS A 24 5.54 -42.14 5.58
C LYS A 24 6.24 -42.01 6.93
N ASN A 25 7.48 -42.49 7.07
CA ASN A 25 8.47 -42.02 8.05
C ASN A 25 9.79 -42.83 8.00
N VAL A 26 10.34 -43.04 6.80
CA VAL A 26 11.72 -43.53 6.67
C VAL A 26 12.45 -42.65 5.67
N GLU A 27 13.11 -41.59 6.15
CA GLU A 27 14.21 -40.98 5.42
C GLU A 27 15.44 -41.88 5.56
N MET A 28 15.81 -42.60 4.49
CA MET A 28 17.13 -43.20 4.41
C MET A 28 18.16 -42.09 4.17
N SER A 29 18.83 -41.64 5.23
CA SER A 29 20.04 -40.86 5.10
C SER A 29 21.19 -41.79 4.74
N ILE A 30 21.58 -41.81 3.46
CA ILE A 30 22.83 -42.42 3.01
C ILE A 30 23.93 -41.39 3.28
N CYS A 31 24.82 -41.66 4.24
CA CYS A 31 25.93 -40.79 4.59
C CYS A 31 27.06 -40.95 3.54
N PRO A 32 27.42 -39.93 2.73
CA PRO A 32 28.52 -40.06 1.78
C PRO A 32 29.85 -39.81 2.51
N PHE A 33 30.63 -40.87 2.71
CA PHE A 33 32.02 -40.77 3.15
C PHE A 33 32.91 -40.30 1.98
N PHE A 34 33.49 -39.11 2.10
CA PHE A 34 34.66 -38.70 1.32
C PHE A 34 35.92 -38.95 2.16
N CYS A 35 36.73 -39.94 1.78
CA CYS A 35 38.09 -40.12 2.28
C CYS A 35 39.09 -39.94 1.14
N THR A 36 39.77 -38.79 1.09
CA THR A 36 40.98 -38.59 0.30
C THR A 36 42.18 -38.51 1.24
N GLY A 37 43.19 -39.36 1.03
CA GLY A 37 44.52 -39.18 1.63
C GLY A 37 44.99 -40.35 2.51
N LYS A 38 46.24 -40.75 2.29
CA LYS A 38 46.92 -41.90 2.91
C LYS A 38 46.94 -41.84 4.43
N GLY A 39 46.35 -42.85 5.07
CA GLY A 39 46.41 -43.07 6.52
C GLY A 39 45.22 -43.90 6.98
N ALA A 40 45.32 -45.23 6.88
CA ALA A 40 44.27 -46.16 7.27
C ALA A 40 44.13 -46.24 8.80
N PHE A 41 42.89 -46.14 9.30
CA PHE A 41 42.40 -46.85 10.48
C PHE A 41 40.89 -47.06 10.31
N CYS A 42 40.50 -48.27 9.89
CA CYS A 42 39.11 -48.73 9.95
C CYS A 42 38.85 -49.28 11.35
N LEU A 43 37.88 -48.71 12.07
CA LEU A 43 37.32 -49.31 13.29
C LEU A 43 35.94 -49.89 12.96
N ALA A 44 35.73 -51.10 13.47
CA ALA A 44 34.67 -52.03 13.10
C ALA A 44 33.25 -51.52 13.42
N ALA A 45 32.30 -52.08 12.69
CA ALA A 45 30.87 -51.82 12.77
C ALA A 45 30.28 -52.15 14.14
N ASP A 46 29.63 -51.16 14.76
CA ASP A 46 28.65 -51.40 15.82
C ASP A 46 27.24 -51.33 15.24
N VAL A 47 26.45 -52.36 15.56
CA VAL A 47 25.07 -52.57 15.15
C VAL A 47 24.21 -51.44 15.68
N CYS A 48 23.80 -50.52 14.80
CA CYS A 48 22.86 -49.47 15.13
C CYS A 48 21.46 -50.09 15.31
N THR A 49 21.11 -50.40 16.56
CA THR A 49 19.78 -50.92 16.90
C THR A 49 18.79 -49.75 16.80
N ILE A 50 18.00 -49.72 15.72
CA ILE A 50 16.94 -48.73 15.54
C ILE A 50 15.77 -49.12 16.44
N TYR A 51 15.63 -48.46 17.59
CA TYR A 51 14.36 -48.47 18.32
C TYR A 51 13.39 -47.54 17.60
N PRO A 52 12.18 -48.01 17.21
CA PRO A 52 11.14 -47.11 16.73
C PRO A 52 10.68 -46.25 17.92
N ARG A 53 11.18 -45.02 18.01
CA ARG A 53 10.54 -44.00 18.85
C ARG A 53 9.26 -43.57 18.13
N GLU A 54 8.13 -44.14 18.51
CA GLU A 54 6.83 -43.51 18.29
C GLU A 54 6.83 -42.17 19.04
N ARG A 55 7.28 -41.09 18.38
CA ARG A 55 7.00 -39.74 18.83
C ARG A 55 5.54 -39.45 18.56
N ASN A 56 4.70 -39.85 19.49
CA ASN A 56 3.37 -39.27 19.65
C ASN A 56 3.53 -37.87 20.30
N GLU A 57 4.31 -36.99 19.67
CA GLU A 57 4.52 -35.63 20.14
C GLU A 57 3.32 -34.80 19.68
N ARG A 58 2.35 -34.63 20.58
CA ARG A 58 1.26 -33.66 20.41
C ARG A 58 1.91 -32.27 20.24
N LEU A 59 2.03 -31.81 19.01
CA LEU A 59 2.55 -30.49 18.67
C LEU A 59 1.76 -29.43 19.47
N MET A 60 2.48 -28.50 20.10
CA MET A 60 1.90 -27.40 20.86
C MET A 60 0.95 -26.60 19.96
N ARG A 61 -0.31 -26.46 20.38
CA ARG A 61 -1.28 -25.61 19.68
C ARG A 61 -1.12 -24.17 20.15
N ILE A 62 -0.59 -23.32 19.27
CA ILE A 62 -0.59 -21.87 19.48
C ILE A 62 -2.00 -21.36 19.19
N GLN A 63 -2.61 -20.65 20.14
CA GLN A 63 -3.91 -20.01 19.97
C GLN A 63 -3.70 -18.48 19.86
N PRO A 64 -3.94 -17.86 18.69
CA PRO A 64 -3.87 -16.42 18.54
C PRO A 64 -5.02 -15.72 19.28
N SER A 65 -4.92 -14.40 19.47
CA SER A 65 -6.03 -13.61 19.99
C SER A 65 -7.13 -13.46 18.95
N ALA A 66 -8.38 -13.26 19.40
CA ALA A 66 -9.54 -13.07 18.50
C ALA A 66 -9.39 -11.86 17.55
N MET A 67 -8.53 -10.89 17.90
CA MET A 67 -8.21 -9.76 17.02
C MET A 67 -7.55 -10.22 15.71
N ILE A 68 -6.67 -11.22 15.77
CA ILE A 68 -6.01 -11.76 14.57
C ILE A 68 -7.03 -12.39 13.63
N ASP A 69 -8.05 -13.07 14.16
CA ASP A 69 -9.10 -13.72 13.38
C ASP A 69 -10.03 -12.71 12.68
N ARG A 70 -10.08 -11.45 13.15
CA ARG A 70 -10.88 -10.37 12.54
C ARG A 70 -10.16 -9.66 11.38
N LEU A 71 -8.85 -9.81 11.25
CA LEU A 71 -8.08 -9.09 10.24
C LEU A 71 -8.53 -9.48 8.83
N PRO A 72 -8.77 -8.50 7.93
CA PRO A 72 -9.12 -8.80 6.56
C PRO A 72 -7.94 -9.44 5.82
N THR A 73 -8.25 -10.21 4.78
CA THR A 73 -7.22 -10.73 3.88
C THR A 73 -6.48 -9.56 3.23
N GLN A 74 -5.15 -9.59 3.27
CA GLN A 74 -4.31 -8.50 2.74
C GLN A 74 -4.28 -8.51 1.21
N PHE A 75 -5.18 -7.73 0.61
CA PHE A 75 -5.36 -7.61 -0.85
C PHE A 75 -4.05 -7.44 -1.62
N PHE A 76 -3.21 -6.47 -1.21
CA PHE A 76 -1.96 -6.19 -1.92
C PHE A 76 -0.93 -7.32 -1.79
N ALA A 77 -0.92 -8.07 -0.69
CA ALA A 77 -0.03 -9.22 -0.54
C ALA A 77 -0.36 -10.32 -1.55
N SER A 78 -1.66 -10.59 -1.75
CA SER A 78 -2.13 -11.52 -2.79
C SER A 78 -1.78 -11.07 -4.20
N LEU A 79 -1.95 -9.77 -4.51
CA LEU A 79 -1.56 -9.19 -5.80
C LEU A 79 -0.05 -9.31 -6.05
N VAL A 80 0.78 -8.94 -5.07
CA VAL A 80 2.24 -9.04 -5.14
C VAL A 80 2.68 -10.49 -5.39
N ALA A 81 2.07 -11.46 -4.70
CA ALA A 81 2.38 -12.87 -4.89
C ALA A 81 2.07 -13.35 -6.33
N LYS A 82 0.93 -12.96 -6.90
CA LYS A 82 0.57 -13.27 -8.29
C LYS A 82 1.58 -12.68 -9.29
N VAL A 83 1.93 -11.40 -9.13
CA VAL A 83 2.91 -10.71 -9.99
C VAL A 83 4.29 -11.35 -9.91
N ASN A 84 4.77 -11.64 -8.69
CA ASN A 84 6.07 -12.28 -8.49
C ASN A 84 6.14 -13.68 -9.09
N LYS A 85 5.03 -14.44 -9.08
CA LYS A 85 4.96 -15.74 -9.75
C LYS A 85 5.13 -15.62 -11.27
N ALA A 86 4.51 -14.61 -11.90
CA ALA A 86 4.68 -14.36 -13.32
C ALA A 86 6.12 -13.93 -13.67
N ILE A 87 6.71 -13.04 -12.85
CA ILE A 87 8.12 -12.64 -13.02
C ILE A 87 9.06 -13.85 -12.85
N ALA A 88 8.84 -14.69 -11.83
CA ALA A 88 9.65 -15.89 -11.58
C ALA A 88 9.54 -16.94 -12.70
N ALA A 89 8.44 -16.93 -13.48
CA ALA A 89 8.27 -17.73 -14.68
C ALA A 89 9.02 -17.17 -15.91
N GLY A 90 9.74 -16.05 -15.77
CA GLY A 90 10.55 -15.44 -16.83
C GLY A 90 9.81 -14.42 -17.69
N HIS A 91 8.59 -14.03 -17.31
CA HIS A 91 7.82 -13.02 -18.04
C HIS A 91 8.32 -11.61 -17.71
N ASP A 92 8.51 -10.77 -18.73
CA ASP A 92 8.70 -9.33 -18.56
C ASP A 92 7.36 -8.68 -18.18
N VAL A 93 7.08 -8.58 -16.89
CA VAL A 93 5.83 -8.02 -16.38
C VAL A 93 5.91 -6.49 -16.26
N ILE A 94 4.97 -5.79 -16.89
CA ILE A 94 4.73 -4.36 -16.62
C ILE A 94 3.83 -4.26 -15.39
N ASN A 95 4.42 -3.95 -14.24
CA ASN A 95 3.68 -3.91 -12.98
C ASN A 95 3.08 -2.52 -12.69
N LEU A 96 1.80 -2.35 -13.01
CA LEU A 96 1.02 -1.15 -12.72
C LEU A 96 0.06 -1.34 -11.52
N GLY A 97 0.08 -2.50 -10.86
CA GLY A 97 -0.86 -2.85 -9.80
C GLY A 97 -0.53 -2.27 -8.43
N GLN A 98 0.72 -1.83 -8.21
CA GLN A 98 1.23 -1.37 -6.92
C GLN A 98 1.46 0.15 -6.88
N GLY A 99 1.38 0.75 -5.69
CA GLY A 99 1.51 2.20 -5.48
C GLY A 99 2.83 2.63 -4.82
N ASN A 100 3.94 2.01 -5.22
CA ASN A 100 5.28 2.33 -4.72
C ASN A 100 6.02 3.22 -5.73
N PRO A 101 6.37 4.48 -5.38
CA PRO A 101 7.03 5.39 -6.32
C PRO A 101 8.25 4.76 -6.99
N ASP A 102 8.39 4.99 -8.30
CA ASP A 102 9.45 4.43 -9.13
C ASP A 102 10.73 5.29 -9.19
N LEU A 103 10.58 6.59 -8.91
CA LEU A 103 11.69 7.54 -8.88
C LEU A 103 12.36 7.58 -7.50
N PRO A 104 13.66 7.91 -7.42
CA PRO A 104 14.37 8.00 -6.15
C PRO A 104 13.89 9.19 -5.30
N THR A 105 14.18 9.14 -4.01
CA THR A 105 14.09 10.30 -3.13
C THR A 105 15.02 11.43 -3.63
N PRO A 106 14.56 12.70 -3.67
CA PRO A 106 15.40 13.82 -4.08
C PRO A 106 16.76 13.89 -3.37
N PRO A 107 17.88 14.16 -4.08
CA PRO A 107 19.24 14.06 -3.51
C PRO A 107 19.46 14.89 -2.23
N HIS A 108 18.97 16.12 -2.20
CA HIS A 108 19.12 17.02 -1.04
C HIS A 108 18.52 16.44 0.26
N ILE A 109 17.48 15.61 0.17
CA ILE A 109 16.88 14.92 1.32
C ILE A 109 17.78 13.76 1.78
N VAL A 110 18.37 13.03 0.84
CA VAL A 110 19.31 11.93 1.11
C VAL A 110 20.59 12.45 1.76
N GLU A 111 21.12 13.56 1.25
CA GLU A 111 22.30 14.25 1.79
C GLU A 111 22.05 14.71 3.23
N GLU A 112 20.88 15.27 3.52
CA GLU A 112 20.51 15.69 4.87
C GLU A 112 20.52 14.50 5.85
N LEU A 113 19.95 13.35 5.44
CA LEU A 113 20.02 12.12 6.23
C LEU A 113 21.47 11.72 6.50
N GLN A 114 22.33 11.68 5.48
CA GLN A 114 23.72 11.26 5.61
C GLN A 114 24.50 12.15 6.59
N VAL A 115 24.32 13.47 6.50
CA VAL A 115 24.94 14.44 7.41
C VAL A 115 24.46 14.21 8.85
N HIS A 116 23.16 13.99 9.04
CA HIS A 116 22.61 13.84 10.38
C HIS A 116 22.82 12.45 10.98
N ALA A 117 22.92 11.40 10.17
CA ALA A 117 23.22 10.04 10.64
C ALA A 117 24.59 9.95 11.32
N ALA A 118 25.56 10.77 10.89
CA ALA A 118 26.88 10.83 11.49
C ALA A 118 26.92 11.55 12.86
N ARG A 119 25.85 12.25 13.28
CA ARG A 119 25.85 13.06 14.50
C ARG A 119 25.43 12.22 15.72
N PRO A 120 26.27 12.08 16.76
CA PRO A 120 25.98 11.25 17.94
C PRO A 120 24.70 11.64 18.71
N VAL A 121 24.26 12.90 18.59
CA VAL A 121 22.99 13.35 19.20
C VAL A 121 21.77 12.57 18.67
N HIS A 122 21.82 12.13 17.41
CA HIS A 122 20.72 11.41 16.77
C HIS A 122 20.75 9.90 17.03
N HIS A 123 21.84 9.39 17.62
CA HIS A 123 21.93 7.98 18.06
C HIS A 123 21.20 7.73 19.39
N LYS A 124 20.85 8.80 20.11
CA LYS A 124 20.07 8.76 21.35
C LYS A 124 18.57 8.70 21.05
N TYR A 125 17.78 8.38 22.07
CA TYR A 125 16.32 8.47 21.98
C TYR A 125 15.88 9.89 21.60
N PRO A 126 15.04 10.04 20.55
CA PRO A 126 14.35 11.29 20.27
C PRO A 126 13.26 11.55 21.34
N PRO A 127 12.71 12.78 21.40
CA PRO A 127 11.46 13.02 22.11
C PRO A 127 10.35 12.10 21.57
N PHE A 128 9.52 11.54 22.45
CA PHE A 128 8.56 10.49 22.08
C PHE A 128 7.59 10.96 20.98
N SER A 129 7.02 12.16 21.13
CA SER A 129 6.12 12.77 20.14
C SER A 129 6.82 13.37 18.92
N GLY A 130 8.12 13.13 18.74
CA GLY A 130 8.91 13.68 17.64
C GLY A 130 9.60 15.01 17.96
N ARG A 131 10.53 15.38 17.08
CA ARG A 131 11.32 16.61 17.18
C ARG A 131 10.45 17.83 16.87
N VAL A 132 10.57 18.87 17.69
CA VAL A 132 9.84 20.13 17.50
C VAL A 132 10.18 20.78 16.14
N GLU A 133 11.40 20.58 15.65
CA GLU A 133 11.84 21.04 14.34
C GLU A 133 10.99 20.44 13.21
N LEU A 134 10.68 19.15 13.29
CA LEU A 134 9.82 18.49 12.31
C LEU A 134 8.37 18.96 12.41
N LYS A 135 7.85 19.12 13.64
CA LYS A 135 6.49 19.63 13.82
C LYS A 135 6.32 21.05 13.26
N ARG A 136 7.31 21.92 13.49
CA ARG A 136 7.36 23.27 12.91
C ARG A 136 7.45 23.24 11.39
N ALA A 137 8.25 22.32 10.83
CA ALA A 137 8.35 22.16 9.38
C ALA A 137 7.01 21.73 8.76
N VAL A 138 6.28 20.81 9.41
CA VAL A 138 4.93 20.42 8.98
C VAL A 138 3.96 21.60 9.02
N ALA A 139 3.90 22.33 10.14
CA ALA A 139 3.05 23.51 10.27
C ALA A 139 3.39 24.59 9.22
N HIS A 140 4.68 24.84 9.00
CA HIS A 140 5.16 25.78 7.97
C HIS A 140 4.71 25.34 6.57
N TRP A 141 4.89 24.06 6.23
CA TRP A 141 4.51 23.52 4.92
C TRP A 141 3.00 23.64 4.68
N TYR A 142 2.17 23.33 5.68
CA TYR A 142 0.72 23.54 5.60
C TYR A 142 0.33 25.01 5.39
N LYS A 143 1.02 25.94 6.05
CA LYS A 143 0.82 27.38 5.84
C LYS A 143 1.20 27.82 4.43
N GLN A 144 2.34 27.37 3.91
CA GLN A 144 2.80 27.75 2.58
C GLN A 144 1.95 27.12 1.47
N GLU A 145 1.56 25.85 1.63
CA GLU A 145 0.86 25.13 0.58
C GLU A 145 -0.66 25.37 0.62
N PHE A 146 -1.28 25.46 1.80
CA PHE A 146 -2.74 25.47 1.89
C PHE A 146 -3.30 26.68 2.65
N ASP A 147 -2.43 27.59 3.10
CA ASP A 147 -2.81 28.71 3.98
C ASP A 147 -3.49 28.25 5.28
N VAL A 148 -3.08 27.09 5.81
CA VAL A 148 -3.60 26.51 7.05
C VAL A 148 -2.63 26.81 8.20
N ASP A 149 -3.12 27.52 9.21
CA ASP A 149 -2.38 27.77 10.45
C ASP A 149 -2.53 26.60 11.44
N LEU A 150 -1.38 26.06 11.86
CA LEU A 150 -1.28 24.95 12.81
C LEU A 150 -0.35 25.32 13.96
N ASP A 151 -0.77 25.01 15.18
CA ASP A 151 0.13 24.98 16.34
C ASP A 151 1.04 23.74 16.26
N PRO A 152 2.38 23.89 16.15
CA PRO A 152 3.27 22.75 16.03
C PRO A 152 3.35 21.88 17.28
N GLU A 153 2.98 22.37 18.46
CA GLU A 153 3.01 21.59 19.69
C GLU A 153 1.68 20.87 19.95
N GLU A 154 0.55 21.54 19.67
CA GLU A 154 -0.79 21.02 19.99
C GLU A 154 -1.52 20.39 18.79
N GLU A 155 -1.23 20.80 17.56
CA GLU A 155 -2.01 20.43 16.37
C GLU A 155 -1.21 19.58 15.37
N VAL A 156 -0.03 19.07 15.75
CA VAL A 156 0.83 18.21 14.92
C VAL A 156 1.35 16.97 15.69
N ALA A 157 1.03 15.79 15.20
CA ALA A 157 1.63 14.51 15.61
C ALA A 157 2.51 13.93 14.50
N ILE A 158 3.68 13.40 14.85
CA ILE A 158 4.58 12.73 13.91
C ILE A 158 4.22 11.26 13.83
N LEU A 159 4.10 10.73 12.60
CA LEU A 159 3.69 9.35 12.35
C LEU A 159 4.80 8.52 11.73
N PHE A 160 4.75 7.21 11.96
CA PHE A 160 5.63 6.19 11.38
C PHE A 160 5.20 5.83 9.94
N GLY A 161 4.94 6.88 9.16
CA GLY A 161 4.14 6.89 7.94
C GLY A 161 2.64 6.92 8.23
N SER A 162 1.87 7.53 7.33
CA SER A 162 0.42 7.75 7.52
C SER A 162 -0.38 6.47 7.80
N LYS A 163 -0.03 5.34 7.18
CA LYS A 163 -0.68 4.03 7.42
C LYS A 163 -0.75 3.68 8.91
N THR A 164 0.32 3.91 9.66
CA THR A 164 0.35 3.62 11.10
C THR A 164 -0.68 4.47 11.84
N GLY A 165 -0.71 5.78 11.59
CA GLY A 165 -1.69 6.67 12.21
C GLY A 165 -3.14 6.37 11.80
N LEU A 166 -3.39 6.01 10.53
CA LEU A 166 -4.72 5.63 10.03
C LEU A 166 -5.26 4.35 10.70
N VAL A 167 -4.38 3.44 11.08
CA VAL A 167 -4.75 2.23 11.83
C VAL A 167 -4.90 2.55 13.33
N GLU A 168 -3.99 3.34 13.90
CA GLU A 168 -4.01 3.73 15.32
C GLU A 168 -5.23 4.56 15.71
N ILE A 169 -5.67 5.47 14.85
CA ILE A 169 -6.80 6.35 15.15
C ILE A 169 -8.09 5.54 15.39
N CYS A 170 -8.22 4.36 14.78
CA CYS A 170 -9.33 3.44 15.07
C CYS A 170 -9.27 2.92 16.51
N GLN A 171 -8.08 2.55 17.01
CA GLN A 171 -7.90 2.10 18.40
C GLN A 171 -8.07 3.24 19.41
N VAL A 172 -7.84 4.48 18.99
CA VAL A 172 -8.06 5.68 19.80
C VAL A 172 -9.54 6.01 19.96
N LEU A 173 -10.34 5.80 18.91
CA LEU A 173 -11.72 6.32 18.84
C LEU A 173 -12.83 5.28 18.91
N LEU A 174 -12.55 4.01 18.59
CA LEU A 174 -13.58 2.97 18.47
C LEU A 174 -13.53 2.02 19.66
N ASN A 175 -14.71 1.75 20.21
CA ASN A 175 -14.98 0.60 21.08
C ASN A 175 -15.67 -0.52 20.29
N PRO A 176 -15.76 -1.74 20.87
CA PRO A 176 -16.53 -2.81 20.26
C PRO A 176 -17.97 -2.39 19.92
N GLY A 177 -18.33 -2.49 18.64
CA GLY A 177 -19.65 -2.12 18.13
C GLY A 177 -19.83 -0.65 17.72
N ASP A 178 -18.86 0.24 18.00
CA ASP A 178 -18.83 1.58 17.40
C ASP A 178 -18.67 1.49 15.88
N VAL A 179 -19.18 2.51 15.17
CA VAL A 179 -19.20 2.52 13.70
C VAL A 179 -18.10 3.43 13.15
N ALA A 180 -17.40 2.91 12.14
CA ALA A 180 -16.56 3.70 11.24
C ALA A 180 -17.20 3.75 9.84
N LEU A 181 -17.40 4.97 9.34
CA LEU A 181 -17.81 5.22 7.96
C LEU A 181 -16.56 5.16 7.07
N VAL A 182 -16.56 4.28 6.08
CA VAL A 182 -15.40 4.04 5.20
C VAL A 182 -15.80 4.17 3.72
N PRO A 183 -14.97 4.75 2.85
CA PRO A 183 -15.28 4.84 1.42
C PRO A 183 -15.23 3.47 0.73
N ASP A 184 -16.09 3.25 -0.25
CA ASP A 184 -16.13 2.07 -1.13
C ASP A 184 -16.34 2.50 -2.60
N PRO A 185 -15.34 2.37 -3.50
CA PRO A 185 -14.02 1.84 -3.26
C PRO A 185 -13.17 2.75 -2.35
N GLY A 186 -12.30 2.15 -1.55
CA GLY A 186 -11.42 2.84 -0.61
C GLY A 186 -10.14 2.09 -0.33
N TYR A 187 -9.22 2.73 0.40
CA TYR A 187 -7.94 2.11 0.75
C TYR A 187 -8.14 0.97 1.79
N PRO A 188 -7.73 -0.28 1.49
CA PRO A 188 -8.08 -1.44 2.33
C PRO A 188 -7.52 -1.43 3.76
N ASP A 189 -6.49 -0.63 4.05
CA ASP A 189 -5.94 -0.58 5.41
C ASP A 189 -6.84 0.18 6.39
N TYR A 190 -7.79 1.00 5.93
CA TYR A 190 -8.83 1.56 6.81
C TYR A 190 -9.59 0.42 7.51
N TRP A 191 -9.92 -0.65 6.76
CA TRP A 191 -10.62 -1.82 7.28
C TRP A 191 -9.81 -2.59 8.32
N SER A 192 -8.47 -2.61 8.16
CA SER A 192 -7.59 -3.25 9.14
C SER A 192 -7.64 -2.54 10.49
N GLY A 193 -7.63 -1.21 10.50
CA GLY A 193 -7.77 -0.42 11.73
C GLY A 193 -9.09 -0.67 12.45
N VAL A 194 -10.20 -0.66 11.70
CA VAL A 194 -11.54 -0.91 12.27
C VAL A 194 -11.64 -2.33 12.84
N ALA A 195 -11.12 -3.34 12.13
CA ALA A 195 -11.12 -4.73 12.59
C ALA A 195 -10.29 -4.96 13.86
N ILE A 196 -9.13 -4.29 13.97
CA ILE A 196 -8.28 -4.35 15.17
C ILE A 196 -9.04 -3.82 16.39
N ALA A 197 -9.74 -2.69 16.23
CA ALA A 197 -10.53 -2.05 17.29
C ALA A 197 -11.89 -2.72 17.59
N ASP A 198 -12.23 -3.83 16.90
CA ASP A 198 -13.53 -4.51 17.02
C ASP A 198 -14.73 -3.62 16.63
N GLY A 199 -14.48 -2.64 15.76
CA GLY A 199 -15.49 -1.73 15.25
C GLY A 199 -16.27 -2.33 14.08
N ARG A 200 -17.41 -1.72 13.76
CA ARG A 200 -18.24 -2.06 12.60
C ARG A 200 -18.00 -1.07 11.46
N MET A 201 -17.75 -1.59 10.26
CA MET A 201 -17.63 -0.78 9.06
C MET A 201 -19.00 -0.53 8.43
N VAL A 202 -19.28 0.73 8.10
CA VAL A 202 -20.39 1.11 7.23
C VAL A 202 -19.79 1.75 5.98
N MET A 203 -20.04 1.11 4.84
CA MET A 203 -19.47 1.53 3.55
C MET A 203 -20.22 2.76 3.03
N MET A 204 -19.48 3.72 2.48
CA MET A 204 -19.97 4.88 1.74
C MET A 204 -19.65 4.68 0.26
N PRO A 205 -20.61 4.23 -0.56
CA PRO A 205 -20.37 3.95 -1.97
C PRO A 205 -20.00 5.21 -2.76
N LEU A 206 -18.86 5.18 -3.44
CA LEU A 206 -18.35 6.22 -4.33
C LEU A 206 -18.64 5.77 -5.76
N ARG A 207 -19.58 6.43 -6.44
CA ARG A 207 -20.05 6.01 -7.76
C ARG A 207 -19.66 7.03 -8.83
N ALA A 208 -19.50 6.59 -10.08
CA ALA A 208 -19.24 7.52 -11.17
C ALA A 208 -20.35 8.60 -11.30
N ALA A 209 -21.61 8.23 -10.98
CA ALA A 209 -22.77 9.12 -11.06
C ALA A 209 -22.71 10.33 -10.10
N ASN A 210 -21.95 10.24 -9.00
CA ASN A 210 -21.76 11.33 -8.04
C ASN A 210 -20.30 11.82 -8.01
N GLY A 211 -19.55 11.58 -9.10
CA GLY A 211 -18.15 12.01 -9.21
C GLY A 211 -17.20 11.31 -8.23
N PHE A 212 -17.59 10.12 -7.73
CA PHE A 212 -16.88 9.37 -6.70
C PHE A 212 -16.74 10.13 -5.36
N LEU A 213 -17.75 10.93 -5.02
CA LEU A 213 -17.94 11.53 -3.70
C LEU A 213 -18.98 10.72 -2.90
N PRO A 214 -18.89 10.62 -1.57
CA PRO A 214 -19.92 9.95 -0.77
C PRO A 214 -21.22 10.76 -0.78
N ASP A 215 -22.36 10.06 -0.80
CA ASP A 215 -23.67 10.65 -0.53
C ASP A 215 -24.09 10.36 0.92
N TYR A 216 -24.01 11.38 1.78
CA TYR A 216 -24.35 11.25 3.19
C TYR A 216 -25.84 10.95 3.43
N GLY A 217 -26.71 11.22 2.44
CA GLY A 217 -28.14 10.91 2.50
C GLY A 217 -28.45 9.41 2.43
N GLU A 218 -27.52 8.58 1.94
CA GLU A 218 -27.67 7.12 1.91
C GLU A 218 -27.42 6.44 3.27
N LEU A 219 -26.89 7.18 4.25
CA LEU A 219 -26.53 6.61 5.56
C LEU A 219 -27.76 6.44 6.46
N ALA A 220 -27.95 5.22 6.96
CA ALA A 220 -29.05 4.90 7.85
C ALA A 220 -28.89 5.59 9.21
N ARG A 221 -30.00 6.05 9.79
CA ARG A 221 -29.99 6.76 11.08
C ARG A 221 -29.32 5.95 12.20
N GLU A 222 -29.59 4.65 12.23
CA GLU A 222 -29.03 3.72 13.23
C GLU A 222 -27.50 3.59 13.13
N ASP A 223 -26.95 3.72 11.91
CA ASP A 223 -25.50 3.75 11.68
C ASP A 223 -24.91 5.07 12.18
N LEU A 224 -25.57 6.20 11.87
CA LEU A 224 -25.13 7.54 12.27
C LEU A 224 -25.11 7.71 13.79
N ASP A 225 -26.10 7.17 14.50
CA ASP A 225 -26.16 7.27 15.97
C ASP A 225 -25.01 6.52 16.66
N LYS A 226 -24.35 5.57 15.96
CA LYS A 226 -23.18 4.83 16.45
C LYS A 226 -21.86 5.24 15.79
N ALA A 227 -21.91 6.10 14.77
CA ALA A 227 -20.72 6.52 14.04
C ALA A 227 -19.83 7.40 14.92
N LYS A 228 -18.54 7.06 15.00
CA LYS A 228 -17.52 7.82 15.72
C LYS A 228 -16.45 8.38 14.80
N LEU A 229 -16.25 7.74 13.65
CA LEU A 229 -15.14 7.99 12.75
C LEU A 229 -15.62 7.91 11.30
N MET A 230 -15.12 8.80 10.46
CA MET A 230 -15.31 8.78 9.01
C MET A 230 -13.98 8.98 8.29
N PHE A 231 -13.66 8.07 7.37
CA PHE A 231 -12.51 8.21 6.49
C PHE A 231 -12.90 8.87 5.16
N LEU A 232 -12.07 9.79 4.71
CA LEU A 232 -12.14 10.40 3.37
C LEU A 232 -10.73 10.39 2.77
N ASN A 233 -10.62 10.34 1.44
CA ASN A 233 -9.32 10.35 0.77
C ASN A 233 -9.42 11.05 -0.59
N TYR A 234 -8.89 12.27 -0.70
CA TYR A 234 -8.88 13.05 -1.93
C TYR A 234 -7.59 13.89 -2.03
N PRO A 235 -6.76 13.77 -3.10
CA PRO A 235 -6.97 12.97 -4.29
C PRO A 235 -7.07 11.46 -3.99
N ASN A 236 -8.05 10.81 -4.60
CA ASN A 236 -8.52 9.51 -4.15
C ASN A 236 -7.70 8.34 -4.69
N ASN A 237 -7.45 7.35 -3.83
CA ASN A 237 -7.06 6.00 -4.19
C ASN A 237 -8.25 5.05 -3.92
N PRO A 238 -8.85 4.42 -4.94
CA PRO A 238 -8.27 4.18 -6.27
C PRO A 238 -8.78 5.09 -7.41
N THR A 239 -9.81 5.91 -7.17
CA THR A 239 -10.61 6.54 -8.26
C THR A 239 -9.90 7.71 -8.95
N ALA A 240 -8.81 8.22 -8.37
CA ALA A 240 -7.99 9.31 -8.90
C ALA A 240 -8.73 10.65 -9.11
N VAL A 241 -9.85 10.85 -8.42
CA VAL A 241 -10.60 12.12 -8.41
C VAL A 241 -10.14 13.04 -7.28
N ASN A 242 -10.35 14.34 -7.47
CA ASN A 242 -10.20 15.36 -6.44
C ASN A 242 -11.57 15.70 -5.84
N ALA A 243 -11.60 16.10 -4.57
CA ALA A 243 -12.79 16.68 -3.96
C ALA A 243 -12.79 18.21 -4.10
N PRO A 244 -13.95 18.83 -4.38
CA PRO A 244 -14.10 20.28 -4.37
C PRO A 244 -14.17 20.83 -2.95
N TYR A 245 -14.00 22.14 -2.78
CA TYR A 245 -14.04 22.80 -1.46
C TYR A 245 -15.42 22.66 -0.80
N GLU A 246 -16.49 22.82 -1.58
CA GLU A 246 -17.88 22.76 -1.15
C GLU A 246 -18.25 21.40 -0.55
N PHE A 247 -17.62 20.32 -1.04
CA PHE A 247 -17.77 18.98 -0.48
C PHE A 247 -17.22 18.93 0.95
N PHE A 248 -16.07 19.53 1.20
CA PHE A 248 -15.51 19.59 2.56
C PHE A 248 -16.34 20.50 3.47
N GLU A 249 -16.93 21.59 2.96
CA GLU A 249 -17.90 22.39 3.74
C GLU A 249 -19.12 21.58 4.17
N GLU A 250 -19.69 20.79 3.27
CA GLU A 250 -20.79 19.88 3.60
C GLU A 250 -20.36 18.84 4.62
N THR A 251 -19.18 18.25 4.42
CA THR A 251 -18.58 17.27 5.32
C THR A 251 -18.43 17.82 6.73
N VAL A 252 -17.92 19.05 6.89
CA VAL A 252 -17.80 19.69 8.22
C VAL A 252 -19.16 19.89 8.87
N ARG A 253 -20.17 20.35 8.12
CA ARG A 253 -21.54 20.50 8.65
C ARG A 253 -22.12 19.16 9.09
N PHE A 254 -21.94 18.13 8.27
CA PHE A 254 -22.42 16.78 8.54
C PHE A 254 -21.74 16.18 9.78
N ALA A 255 -20.42 16.21 9.83
CA ALA A 255 -19.61 15.71 10.93
C ALA A 255 -19.98 16.38 12.26
N ARG A 256 -20.13 17.72 12.27
CA ARG A 256 -20.54 18.47 13.46
C ARG A 256 -21.94 18.05 13.95
N LYS A 257 -22.89 17.90 13.02
CA LYS A 257 -24.28 17.55 13.34
C LYS A 257 -24.39 16.17 13.99
N HIS A 258 -23.54 15.23 13.58
CA HIS A 258 -23.59 13.84 14.01
C HIS A 258 -22.49 13.45 15.00
N GLU A 259 -21.66 14.41 15.42
CA GLU A 259 -20.52 14.19 16.33
C GLU A 259 -19.56 13.09 15.83
N ILE A 260 -19.29 13.09 14.53
CA ILE A 260 -18.41 12.12 13.86
C ILE A 260 -17.06 12.78 13.60
N VAL A 261 -15.97 12.11 13.99
CA VAL A 261 -14.61 12.57 13.67
C VAL A 261 -14.30 12.32 12.20
N VAL A 262 -13.83 13.34 11.50
CA VAL A 262 -13.35 13.22 10.11
C VAL A 262 -11.84 12.94 10.10
N CYS A 263 -11.46 11.85 9.46
CA CYS A 263 -10.07 11.53 9.13
C CYS A 263 -9.87 11.62 7.63
N HIS A 264 -9.34 12.77 7.18
CA HIS A 264 -8.99 12.96 5.78
C HIS A 264 -7.57 12.41 5.54
N ASP A 265 -7.46 11.32 4.78
CA ASP A 265 -6.19 10.82 4.28
C ASP A 265 -5.75 11.64 3.06
N PHE A 266 -4.78 12.51 3.26
CA PHE A 266 -4.26 13.42 2.24
C PHE A 266 -2.93 12.94 1.67
N ALA A 267 -2.75 11.62 1.54
CA ALA A 267 -1.54 11.00 1.03
C ALA A 267 -1.08 11.49 -0.35
N TYR A 268 -2.01 12.02 -1.15
CA TYR A 268 -1.78 12.53 -2.49
C TYR A 268 -1.94 14.06 -2.60
N GLY A 269 -1.95 14.79 -1.48
CA GLY A 269 -2.26 16.23 -1.44
C GLY A 269 -1.33 17.15 -2.25
N ALA A 270 -0.19 16.64 -2.71
CA ALA A 270 0.71 17.35 -3.64
C ALA A 270 0.54 16.96 -5.11
N ILE A 271 -0.21 15.89 -5.42
CA ILE A 271 -0.27 15.28 -6.75
C ILE A 271 -1.65 15.51 -7.36
N SER A 272 -1.75 16.57 -8.15
CA SER A 272 -2.90 16.90 -8.99
C SER A 272 -2.40 17.43 -10.32
N PHE A 273 -3.26 17.35 -11.33
CA PHE A 273 -2.91 17.65 -12.71
C PHE A 273 -3.62 18.91 -13.22
N ASP A 274 -3.28 19.32 -14.44
CA ASP A 274 -3.89 20.41 -15.19
C ASP A 274 -3.77 21.77 -14.47
N GLY A 275 -2.64 21.97 -13.76
CA GLY A 275 -2.37 23.17 -12.98
C GLY A 275 -3.27 23.36 -11.76
N LYS A 276 -4.06 22.35 -11.39
CA LYS A 276 -4.95 22.40 -10.21
C LYS A 276 -4.20 21.95 -8.96
N LYS A 277 -4.53 22.58 -7.85
CA LYS A 277 -4.06 22.17 -6.52
C LYS A 277 -5.17 21.42 -5.77
N PRO A 278 -4.87 20.32 -5.08
CA PRO A 278 -5.83 19.69 -4.18
C PRO A 278 -6.26 20.63 -3.05
N VAL A 279 -7.50 20.48 -2.62
CA VAL A 279 -8.03 21.19 -1.44
C VAL A 279 -7.70 20.38 -0.19
N SER A 280 -7.03 21.00 0.79
CA SER A 280 -6.89 20.39 2.11
C SER A 280 -8.21 20.55 2.87
N PHE A 281 -8.63 19.50 3.57
CA PHE A 281 -9.81 19.51 4.43
C PHE A 281 -9.72 20.65 5.47
N LEU A 282 -8.51 20.94 5.95
CA LEU A 282 -8.25 21.95 6.97
C LEU A 282 -8.35 23.40 6.47
N GLN A 283 -8.53 23.62 5.16
CA GLN A 283 -8.85 24.95 4.61
C GLN A 283 -10.30 25.37 4.90
N VAL A 284 -11.17 24.42 5.27
CA VAL A 284 -12.57 24.70 5.56
C VAL A 284 -12.73 25.19 7.00
N PRO A 285 -13.40 26.34 7.23
CA PRO A 285 -13.72 26.80 8.57
C PRO A 285 -14.45 25.75 9.41
N GLY A 286 -13.93 25.48 10.61
CA GLY A 286 -14.46 24.46 11.52
C GLY A 286 -13.98 23.04 11.25
N ALA A 287 -13.17 22.79 10.21
CA ALA A 287 -12.59 21.47 9.96
C ALA A 287 -11.74 20.96 11.14
N LYS A 288 -10.92 21.83 11.74
CA LYS A 288 -10.11 21.50 12.94
C LYS A 288 -10.96 21.17 14.18
N GLU A 289 -12.23 21.57 14.23
CA GLU A 289 -13.12 21.24 15.35
C GLU A 289 -13.61 19.79 15.27
N VAL A 290 -13.79 19.27 14.06
CA VAL A 290 -14.44 17.97 13.82
C VAL A 290 -13.51 16.90 13.26
N GLY A 291 -12.23 17.22 13.00
CA GLY A 291 -11.36 16.24 12.37
C GLY A 291 -9.89 16.57 12.30
N VAL A 292 -9.20 15.68 11.60
CA VAL A 292 -7.75 15.69 11.35
C VAL A 292 -7.48 15.30 9.90
N GLU A 293 -6.31 15.71 9.43
CA GLU A 293 -5.78 15.33 8.14
C GLU A 293 -4.46 14.56 8.31
N PHE A 294 -4.30 13.47 7.56
CA PHE A 294 -3.10 12.64 7.54
C PHE A 294 -2.29 12.98 6.31
N TYR A 295 -1.02 13.34 6.51
CA TYR A 295 -0.10 13.63 5.42
C TYR A 295 1.10 12.69 5.43
N THR A 296 1.62 12.36 4.24
CA THR A 296 2.72 11.41 4.09
C THR A 296 3.77 11.96 3.14
N LEU A 297 5.04 11.84 3.51
CA LEU A 297 6.15 12.18 2.59
C LEU A 297 6.39 11.05 1.57
N SER A 298 5.74 9.90 1.78
CA SER A 298 5.92 8.71 0.97
C SER A 298 5.72 8.97 -0.52
N LYS A 299 4.73 9.82 -0.87
CA LYS A 299 4.27 10.02 -2.25
C LYS A 299 4.79 11.33 -2.82
N THR A 300 4.79 12.39 -2.01
CA THR A 300 5.25 13.73 -2.38
C THR A 300 6.76 13.80 -2.67
N TYR A 301 7.57 13.03 -1.94
CA TYR A 301 9.04 13.10 -2.02
C TYR A 301 9.69 11.75 -2.35
N ASN A 302 8.93 10.78 -2.85
CA ASN A 302 9.40 9.40 -3.08
C ASN A 302 10.07 8.78 -1.83
N MET A 303 9.50 9.04 -0.64
CA MET A 303 10.04 8.58 0.64
C MET A 303 9.29 7.37 1.22
N ALA A 304 8.70 6.51 0.38
CA ALA A 304 7.82 5.42 0.85
C ALA A 304 8.49 4.49 1.88
N GLY A 305 9.77 4.16 1.67
CA GLY A 305 10.58 3.34 2.58
C GLY A 305 11.08 4.05 3.84
N TRP A 306 10.97 5.39 3.92
CA TRP A 306 11.50 6.18 5.03
C TRP A 306 10.55 6.23 6.23
N ARG A 307 9.27 5.91 6.00
CA ARG A 307 8.24 5.76 7.03
C ARG A 307 8.04 7.01 7.88
N VAL A 308 7.86 8.16 7.23
CA VAL A 308 7.56 9.44 7.89
C VAL A 308 6.26 10.07 7.35
N GLY A 309 5.43 10.54 8.26
CA GLY A 309 4.20 11.27 7.98
C GLY A 309 3.78 12.11 9.18
N ALA A 310 2.62 12.75 9.09
CA ALA A 310 2.05 13.54 10.17
C ALA A 310 0.53 13.40 10.22
N MET A 311 -0.05 13.57 11.41
CA MET A 311 -1.47 13.85 11.60
C MET A 311 -1.58 15.29 12.11
N VAL A 312 -2.43 16.09 11.48
CA VAL A 312 -2.61 17.50 11.81
C VAL A 312 -4.09 17.87 11.97
N GLY A 313 -4.40 18.86 12.80
CA GLY A 313 -5.78 19.35 12.96
C GLY A 313 -6.20 19.42 14.43
N ASN A 314 -7.30 18.76 14.79
CA ASN A 314 -7.87 18.83 16.14
C ASN A 314 -6.85 18.47 17.25
N ARG A 315 -6.64 19.40 18.18
CA ARG A 315 -5.65 19.25 19.26
C ARG A 315 -5.90 18.06 20.19
N GLU A 316 -7.15 17.72 20.46
CA GLU A 316 -7.48 16.60 21.35
C GLU A 316 -7.20 15.27 20.66
N LEU A 317 -7.52 15.16 19.37
CA LEU A 317 -7.16 13.99 18.56
C LEU A 317 -5.64 13.83 18.46
N VAL A 318 -4.90 14.93 18.27
CA VAL A 318 -3.43 14.93 18.28
C VAL A 318 -2.87 14.51 19.65
N ARG A 319 -3.45 14.99 20.75
CA ARG A 319 -3.06 14.57 22.10
C ARG A 319 -3.28 13.06 22.31
N LEU A 320 -4.43 12.54 21.88
CA LEU A 320 -4.78 11.13 22.03
C LEU A 320 -3.91 10.20 21.17
N ILE A 321 -3.57 10.58 19.92
CA ILE A 321 -2.70 9.74 19.11
C ILE A 321 -1.25 9.74 19.63
N ASN A 322 -0.77 10.87 20.17
CA ASN A 322 0.53 10.91 20.84
C ASN A 322 0.52 9.99 22.08
N LEU A 323 -0.57 9.96 22.84
CA LEU A 323 -0.70 9.11 24.02
C LEU A 323 -0.58 7.61 23.68
N ILE A 324 -1.27 7.12 22.65
CA ILE A 324 -1.12 5.71 22.25
C ILE A 324 0.30 5.43 21.72
N GLN A 325 0.91 6.38 21.00
CA GLN A 325 2.26 6.21 20.48
C GLN A 325 3.34 6.19 21.56
N ASP A 326 3.17 6.90 22.68
CA ASP A 326 4.06 6.83 23.84
C ASP A 326 4.15 5.40 24.42
N HIS A 327 3.14 4.58 24.19
CA HIS A 327 3.11 3.17 24.60
C HIS A 327 3.64 2.20 23.52
N TYR A 328 3.78 2.64 22.27
CA TYR A 328 4.25 1.80 21.17
C TYR A 328 5.69 2.11 20.74
N PHE A 329 6.13 3.36 20.85
CA PHE A 329 7.35 3.80 20.19
C PHE A 329 8.18 4.78 21.01
N CYS A 330 9.44 4.89 20.62
CA CYS A 330 10.35 5.96 21.03
C CYS A 330 10.66 6.90 19.84
N SER A 331 9.63 7.31 19.11
CA SER A 331 9.72 8.16 17.89
C SER A 331 10.57 7.59 16.74
N LEU A 332 10.69 8.37 15.66
CA LEU A 332 11.51 8.07 14.49
C LEU A 332 12.99 8.40 14.73
N PHE A 333 13.89 7.69 14.05
CA PHE A 333 15.32 8.02 14.07
C PHE A 333 15.57 9.50 13.75
N GLY A 334 16.35 10.19 14.58
CA GLY A 334 16.48 11.64 14.53
C GLY A 334 16.97 12.17 13.18
N ALA A 335 17.83 11.43 12.48
CA ALA A 335 18.29 11.84 11.15
C ALA A 335 17.21 11.76 10.06
N ILE A 336 16.28 10.79 10.15
CA ILE A 336 15.11 10.72 9.25
C ILE A 336 14.21 11.94 9.48
N GLN A 337 14.02 12.34 10.74
CA GLN A 337 13.23 13.53 11.06
C GLN A 337 13.86 14.80 10.49
N MET A 338 15.19 14.93 10.52
CA MET A 338 15.88 16.08 9.91
C MET A 338 15.81 16.07 8.38
N ALA A 339 15.92 14.90 7.74
CA ALA A 339 15.69 14.78 6.31
C ALA A 339 14.26 15.20 5.91
N ALA A 340 13.28 14.84 6.73
CA ALA A 340 11.89 15.27 6.54
C ALA A 340 11.71 16.79 6.77
N VAL A 341 12.41 17.39 7.74
CA VAL A 341 12.46 18.85 7.92
C VAL A 341 12.92 19.49 6.61
N ARG A 342 14.05 19.04 6.07
CA ARG A 342 14.62 19.57 4.83
C ARG A 342 13.65 19.47 3.66
N ALA A 343 12.99 18.31 3.49
CA ALA A 343 11.99 18.11 2.43
C ALA A 343 10.84 19.12 2.48
N LEU A 344 10.37 19.44 3.68
CA LEU A 344 9.21 20.30 3.92
C LEU A 344 9.54 21.81 3.90
N THR A 345 10.80 22.19 4.18
CA THR A 345 11.19 23.61 4.26
C THR A 345 11.94 24.13 3.03
N ASP A 346 12.53 23.25 2.22
CA ASP A 346 13.24 23.65 1.00
C ASP A 346 12.26 23.99 -0.15
N SER A 347 12.84 24.41 -1.28
CA SER A 347 12.07 24.63 -2.52
C SER A 347 11.29 23.39 -2.93
N GLN A 348 9.98 23.55 -3.14
CA GLN A 348 9.09 22.49 -3.62
C GLN A 348 9.23 22.24 -5.14
N GLN A 349 10.35 22.64 -5.75
CA GLN A 349 10.63 22.40 -7.17
C GLN A 349 10.68 20.91 -7.51
N CYS A 350 11.27 20.08 -6.66
CA CYS A 350 11.31 18.63 -6.87
C CYS A 350 9.89 18.01 -6.91
N VAL A 351 8.96 18.57 -6.14
CA VAL A 351 7.55 18.13 -6.15
C VAL A 351 6.86 18.56 -7.46
N ARG A 352 7.07 19.79 -7.91
CA ARG A 352 6.52 20.26 -9.20
C ARG A 352 7.03 19.45 -10.38
N GLU A 353 8.32 19.10 -10.38
CA GLU A 353 8.93 18.22 -11.39
C GLU A 353 8.33 16.82 -11.35
N LEU A 354 8.15 16.25 -10.14
CA LEU A 354 7.52 14.96 -9.96
C LEU A 354 6.07 14.95 -10.48
N VAL A 355 5.29 15.98 -10.19
CA VAL A 355 3.92 16.13 -10.68
C VAL A 355 3.90 16.22 -12.20
N ALA A 356 4.80 17.01 -12.81
CA ALA A 356 4.91 17.11 -14.26
C ALA A 356 5.25 15.76 -14.92
N VAL A 357 6.10 14.94 -14.29
CA VAL A 357 6.37 13.57 -14.76
C VAL A 357 5.10 12.71 -14.73
N TYR A 358 4.36 12.72 -13.61
CA TYR A 358 3.12 11.96 -13.52
C TYR A 358 2.04 12.47 -14.47
N GLU A 359 1.97 13.77 -14.72
CA GLU A 359 1.05 14.38 -15.68
C GLU A 359 1.36 13.94 -17.11
N SER A 360 2.64 13.96 -17.49
CA SER A 360 3.08 13.49 -18.81
C SER A 360 2.77 12.00 -19.01
N ARG A 361 3.04 11.18 -17.98
CA ARG A 361 2.68 9.74 -17.98
C ARG A 361 1.19 9.50 -18.07
N ARG A 362 0.37 10.26 -17.34
CA ARG A 362 -1.09 10.24 -17.47
C ARG A 362 -1.49 10.53 -18.91
N ASN A 363 -1.00 11.62 -19.48
CA ASN A 363 -1.36 12.04 -20.84
C ASN A 363 -0.98 10.98 -21.88
N ALA A 364 0.22 10.40 -21.77
CA ALA A 364 0.69 9.31 -22.63
C ALA A 364 -0.20 8.07 -22.51
N LEU A 365 -0.54 7.64 -21.29
CA LEU A 365 -1.40 6.49 -21.05
C LEU A 365 -2.79 6.71 -21.64
N PHE A 366 -3.47 7.80 -21.29
CA PHE A 366 -4.83 8.09 -21.76
C PHE A 366 -4.91 8.28 -23.28
N SER A 367 -3.89 8.90 -23.90
CA SER A 367 -3.82 9.00 -25.36
C SER A 367 -3.76 7.62 -26.03
N ASN A 368 -2.99 6.68 -25.46
CA ASN A 368 -2.92 5.31 -25.96
C ASN A 368 -4.19 4.51 -25.68
N LEU A 369 -4.81 4.68 -24.51
CA LEU A 369 -6.08 4.02 -24.18
C LEU A 369 -7.20 4.43 -25.16
N HIS A 370 -7.35 5.73 -25.41
CA HIS A 370 -8.30 6.25 -26.40
C HIS A 370 -8.01 5.70 -27.81
N ARG A 371 -6.73 5.61 -28.22
CA ARG A 371 -6.33 5.04 -29.52
C ARG A 371 -6.86 3.61 -29.73
N ILE A 372 -6.94 2.80 -28.67
CA ILE A 372 -7.41 1.41 -28.75
C ILE A 372 -8.91 1.25 -28.44
N GLY A 373 -9.63 2.34 -28.20
CA GLY A 373 -11.07 2.34 -27.85
C GLY A 373 -11.37 2.01 -26.38
N TRP A 374 -10.37 2.06 -25.49
CA TRP A 374 -10.60 1.88 -24.06
C TRP A 374 -10.90 3.23 -23.38
N GLU A 375 -12.18 3.58 -23.37
CA GLU A 375 -12.66 4.88 -22.88
C GLU A 375 -12.63 4.98 -21.35
N ALA A 376 -11.98 6.02 -20.81
CA ALA A 376 -11.95 6.35 -19.39
C ALA A 376 -11.71 7.85 -19.17
N ALA A 377 -12.25 8.41 -18.08
CA ALA A 377 -11.98 9.80 -17.72
C ALA A 377 -10.53 9.96 -17.23
N PRO A 378 -9.79 10.98 -17.68
CA PRO A 378 -8.45 11.27 -17.19
C PRO A 378 -8.40 11.46 -15.67
N SER A 379 -7.36 10.92 -15.03
CA SER A 379 -7.09 11.13 -13.61
C SER A 379 -6.96 12.63 -13.30
N GLN A 380 -7.57 13.07 -12.19
CA GLN A 380 -7.49 14.45 -11.72
C GLN A 380 -6.31 14.66 -10.75
N GLY A 381 -5.94 13.61 -10.01
CA GLY A 381 -4.80 13.60 -9.11
C GLY A 381 -4.41 12.19 -8.69
N SER A 382 -3.54 12.08 -7.69
CA SER A 382 -2.78 10.87 -7.36
C SER A 382 -1.87 10.42 -8.52
N PHE A 383 -1.25 9.24 -8.40
CA PHE A 383 -0.55 8.59 -9.51
C PHE A 383 -1.29 7.33 -9.99
N PHE A 384 -2.60 7.24 -9.75
CA PHE A 384 -3.43 6.13 -10.21
C PHE A 384 -4.34 6.52 -11.36
N THR A 385 -4.84 5.52 -12.06
CA THR A 385 -5.93 5.58 -13.02
C THR A 385 -6.98 4.54 -12.65
N TRP A 386 -8.24 4.87 -12.91
CA TRP A 386 -9.38 4.03 -12.61
C TRP A 386 -10.10 3.72 -13.91
N LEU A 387 -9.87 2.51 -14.43
CA LEU A 387 -10.24 2.13 -15.79
C LEU A 387 -11.43 1.16 -15.76
N PRO A 388 -12.47 1.38 -16.59
CA PRO A 388 -13.63 0.51 -16.60
C PRO A 388 -13.26 -0.86 -17.18
N VAL A 389 -13.85 -1.91 -16.60
CA VAL A 389 -13.74 -3.29 -17.06
C VAL A 389 -14.68 -3.49 -18.26
N PRO A 390 -14.21 -4.12 -19.36
CA PRO A 390 -15.07 -4.42 -20.50
C PRO A 390 -16.20 -5.39 -20.14
N LYS A 391 -17.34 -5.29 -20.83
CA LYS A 391 -18.51 -6.15 -20.59
C LYS A 391 -18.12 -7.63 -20.70
N GLY A 392 -18.68 -8.45 -19.81
CA GLY A 392 -18.45 -9.90 -19.78
C GLY A 392 -17.28 -10.35 -18.90
N PHE A 393 -16.59 -9.42 -18.25
CA PHE A 393 -15.57 -9.72 -17.25
C PHE A 393 -15.93 -9.10 -15.91
N THR A 394 -15.59 -9.80 -14.83
CA THR A 394 -15.38 -9.18 -13.52
C THR A 394 -14.02 -8.48 -13.49
N SER A 395 -13.82 -7.60 -12.51
CA SER A 395 -12.55 -6.90 -12.29
C SER A 395 -11.38 -7.86 -12.06
N ALA A 396 -11.62 -8.96 -11.34
CA ALA A 396 -10.63 -10.01 -11.09
C ALA A 396 -10.29 -10.80 -12.35
N GLU A 397 -11.29 -11.25 -13.11
CA GLU A 397 -11.07 -11.98 -14.37
C GLU A 397 -10.31 -11.13 -15.40
N PHE A 398 -10.68 -9.85 -15.51
CA PHE A 398 -9.97 -8.95 -16.41
C PHE A 398 -8.53 -8.72 -15.96
N ALA A 399 -8.27 -8.47 -14.67
CA ALA A 399 -6.92 -8.30 -14.16
C ALA A 399 -6.05 -9.57 -14.36
N ASP A 400 -6.62 -10.75 -14.14
CA ASP A 400 -5.92 -12.03 -14.36
C ASP A 400 -5.65 -12.25 -15.86
N LEU A 401 -6.60 -11.94 -16.75
CA LEU A 401 -6.40 -11.99 -18.20
C LEU A 401 -5.23 -11.10 -18.65
N LEU A 402 -5.17 -9.85 -18.16
CA LEU A 402 -4.10 -8.92 -18.50
C LEU A 402 -2.73 -9.41 -18.02
N LEU A 403 -2.66 -9.98 -16.82
CA LEU A 403 -1.42 -10.53 -16.28
C LEU A 403 -0.96 -11.76 -17.08
N GLU A 404 -1.87 -12.70 -17.34
CA GLU A 404 -1.54 -13.97 -17.98
C GLU A 404 -1.24 -13.83 -19.47
N LYS A 405 -2.00 -13.01 -20.20
CA LYS A 405 -1.93 -12.93 -21.67
C LYS A 405 -1.14 -11.73 -22.18
N ALA A 406 -1.15 -10.61 -21.45
CA ALA A 406 -0.42 -9.40 -21.83
C ALA A 406 0.78 -9.10 -20.93
N HIS A 407 0.96 -9.83 -19.82
CA HIS A 407 2.00 -9.57 -18.82
C HIS A 407 1.95 -8.13 -18.30
N VAL A 408 0.73 -7.60 -18.15
CA VAL A 408 0.46 -6.30 -17.54
C VAL A 408 -0.30 -6.54 -16.24
N ALA A 409 0.28 -6.16 -15.11
CA ALA A 409 -0.38 -6.28 -13.82
C ALA A 409 -1.16 -5.00 -13.50
N VAL A 410 -2.44 -5.16 -13.20
CA VAL A 410 -3.32 -4.12 -12.65
C VAL A 410 -3.95 -4.63 -11.35
N ALA A 411 -4.51 -3.73 -10.53
CA ALA A 411 -5.22 -4.14 -9.33
C ALA A 411 -6.74 -4.24 -9.60
N PRO A 412 -7.39 -5.39 -9.35
CA PRO A 412 -8.82 -5.53 -9.57
C PRO A 412 -9.61 -4.65 -8.59
N GLY A 413 -10.63 -3.96 -9.09
CA GLY A 413 -11.36 -2.96 -8.33
C GLY A 413 -12.11 -3.51 -7.12
N VAL A 414 -12.58 -4.76 -7.17
CA VAL A 414 -13.20 -5.46 -6.02
C VAL A 414 -12.31 -5.50 -4.78
N GLY A 415 -10.99 -5.41 -4.95
CA GLY A 415 -10.03 -5.35 -3.83
C GLY A 415 -10.10 -4.07 -3.00
N PHE A 416 -10.74 -3.02 -3.53
CA PHE A 416 -10.97 -1.74 -2.86
C PHE A 416 -12.38 -1.63 -2.27
N GLY A 417 -13.23 -2.64 -2.49
CA GLY A 417 -14.58 -2.75 -1.97
C GLY A 417 -15.58 -3.16 -3.06
N PRO A 418 -16.81 -3.59 -2.67
CA PRO A 418 -17.81 -4.08 -3.62
C PRO A 418 -18.17 -3.10 -4.74
N THR A 419 -18.24 -1.79 -4.44
CA THR A 419 -18.54 -0.75 -5.44
C THR A 419 -17.37 -0.51 -6.39
N GLY A 420 -16.19 -1.06 -6.09
CA GLY A 420 -15.06 -1.09 -7.01
C GLY A 420 -15.19 -2.10 -8.16
N GLU A 421 -16.16 -3.02 -8.11
CA GLU A 421 -16.43 -3.93 -9.21
C GLU A 421 -16.81 -3.19 -10.50
N GLY A 422 -16.41 -3.74 -11.66
CA GLY A 422 -16.50 -3.03 -12.94
C GLY A 422 -15.34 -2.09 -13.25
N TYR A 423 -14.29 -2.05 -12.40
CA TYR A 423 -13.08 -1.26 -12.63
C TYR A 423 -11.79 -2.01 -12.30
N VAL A 424 -10.67 -1.52 -12.85
CA VAL A 424 -9.31 -1.87 -12.42
C VAL A 424 -8.50 -0.61 -12.15
N ARG A 425 -7.59 -0.66 -11.18
CA ARG A 425 -6.64 0.41 -10.90
C ARG A 425 -5.29 0.11 -11.58
N ALA A 426 -4.77 1.07 -12.31
CA ALA A 426 -3.38 1.06 -12.79
C ALA A 426 -2.60 2.27 -12.25
N ALA A 427 -1.30 2.14 -12.04
CA ALA A 427 -0.44 3.19 -11.55
C ALA A 427 0.41 3.82 -12.66
N LEU A 428 0.68 5.12 -12.55
CA LEU A 428 1.53 5.92 -13.43
C LEU A 428 3.01 5.82 -13.04
N LEU A 429 3.43 4.64 -12.59
CA LEU A 429 4.73 4.38 -11.98
C LEU A 429 5.68 3.63 -12.94
N ALA A 430 5.53 3.91 -14.23
CA ALA A 430 6.36 3.39 -15.30
C ALA A 430 6.65 4.52 -16.31
N SER A 431 7.71 4.38 -17.10
CA SER A 431 8.02 5.36 -18.15
C SER A 431 6.91 5.44 -19.20
N GLU A 432 6.83 6.54 -19.94
CA GLU A 432 5.84 6.72 -21.00
C GLU A 432 5.92 5.60 -22.05
N GLU A 433 7.13 5.15 -22.37
CA GLU A 433 7.36 4.04 -23.29
C GLU A 433 6.82 2.73 -22.73
N ARG A 434 7.01 2.45 -21.43
CA ARG A 434 6.46 1.25 -20.78
C ARG A 434 4.94 1.30 -20.64
N LEU A 435 4.37 2.49 -20.42
CA LEU A 435 2.91 2.68 -20.41
C LEU A 435 2.32 2.46 -21.81
N ALA A 436 2.94 3.03 -22.85
CA ALA A 436 2.53 2.81 -24.24
C ALA A 436 2.67 1.33 -24.63
N GLU A 437 3.75 0.67 -24.20
CA GLU A 437 3.95 -0.76 -24.40
C GLU A 437 2.84 -1.58 -23.71
N ALA A 438 2.47 -1.25 -22.47
CA ALA A 438 1.39 -1.93 -21.76
C ALA A 438 0.09 -1.88 -22.57
N VAL A 439 -0.28 -0.70 -23.08
CA VAL A 439 -1.47 -0.55 -23.92
C VAL A 439 -1.34 -1.35 -25.23
N ALA A 440 -0.18 -1.33 -25.88
CA ALA A 440 0.06 -2.12 -27.09
C ALA A 440 -0.04 -3.64 -26.86
N ARG A 441 0.36 -4.15 -25.68
CA ARG A 441 0.17 -5.56 -25.32
C ARG A 441 -1.30 -5.89 -25.09
N ILE A 442 -2.06 -4.98 -24.47
CA ILE A 442 -3.51 -5.13 -24.24
C ILE A 442 -4.28 -5.08 -25.56
N GLU A 443 -3.90 -4.20 -26.49
CA GLU A 443 -4.50 -4.08 -27.84
C GLU A 443 -4.47 -5.42 -28.60
N ARG A 444 -3.37 -6.18 -28.50
CA ARG A 444 -3.23 -7.49 -29.15
C ARG A 444 -4.22 -8.54 -28.67
N LEU A 445 -4.86 -8.33 -27.51
CA LEU A 445 -5.91 -9.21 -27.01
C LEU A 445 -7.24 -9.00 -27.76
N GLY A 446 -7.38 -7.93 -28.56
CA GLY A 446 -8.58 -7.67 -29.36
C GLY A 446 -9.84 -7.34 -28.54
N ILE A 447 -9.69 -6.98 -27.27
CA ILE A 447 -10.81 -6.78 -26.33
C ILE A 447 -11.59 -5.49 -26.63
N PHE A 448 -10.90 -4.45 -27.09
CA PHE A 448 -11.45 -3.10 -27.29
C PHE A 448 -11.59 -2.72 -28.77
N SER A 449 -11.22 -3.61 -29.69
CA SER A 449 -11.45 -3.38 -31.12
C SER A 449 -12.96 -3.39 -31.41
N PRO A 450 -13.47 -2.50 -32.27
CA PRO A 450 -14.84 -2.59 -32.72
C PRO A 450 -15.09 -3.99 -33.31
N CYS A 451 -16.20 -4.64 -32.95
CA CYS A 451 -16.65 -5.81 -33.70
C CYS A 451 -16.80 -5.38 -35.17
N ASN A 452 -15.96 -5.93 -36.05
CA ASN A 452 -16.12 -5.80 -37.50
C ASN A 452 -17.42 -6.46 -37.96
#